data_AF-A0AAV2SS20-F1
#
_entry.id   AF-A0AAV2SS20-F1
#
_cell.length_a   1.000
_cell.length_b   1.000
_cell.length_c   1.000
_cell.angle_alpha   90.00
_cell.angle_beta   90.00
_cell.angle_gamma   90.00
#
_symmetry.space_group_name_H-M   'P 1'
#
loop_
_entity.id
_entity.type
_entity.pdbx_description
1 polymer ?
#
loop_
_entity_poly.entity_id
_entity_poly.type
_entity_poly.pdbx_seq_one_letter_code
_entity_poly.pdbx_strand_id
1 'polypeptide(L)'
;YLDFKSYVPGYPDQDALREQLQVPLDYQDNFGKLASPCDTTYSQTDNGLADIPIDINSIDRVYHMNRYEDNNYNINVESCFRQDIGDQKVFCEMIASYNENDEDEFEGDGMIYKTKYPTFFLNNSSSTEEKKEEMRSALTNDGYRVGPEETHEYMEGNTSYGNNVQHLQFLTHNAIYNYKHELNSSMNMLPG
;
A
#
# COMPACT_ATOMS: atom_id res chain seq x y z
N TYR A 1 -14.40 18.41 6.75
CA TYR A 1 -14.16 18.24 5.31
C TYR A 1 -12.81 17.58 5.15
N LEU A 2 -12.76 16.45 4.46
CA LEU A 2 -11.50 15.82 4.11
C LEU A 2 -10.78 16.73 3.12
N ASP A 3 -9.53 17.06 3.38
CA ASP A 3 -8.69 17.77 2.42
C ASP A 3 -8.22 16.73 1.38
N PHE A 4 -8.92 16.62 0.25
CA PHE A 4 -8.58 15.66 -0.81
C PHE A 4 -7.59 16.25 -1.81
N LYS A 5 -6.58 15.47 -2.22
CA LYS A 5 -5.64 15.85 -3.29
C LYS A 5 -5.14 14.64 -4.06
N SER A 6 -5.35 14.63 -5.37
CA SER A 6 -4.73 13.64 -6.26
C SER A 6 -3.46 14.18 -6.92
N TYR A 7 -2.43 13.34 -6.99
CA TYR A 7 -1.24 13.54 -7.81
C TYR A 7 -1.35 12.85 -9.18
N VAL A 8 -2.45 12.14 -9.42
CA VAL A 8 -2.75 11.44 -10.67
C VAL A 8 -3.78 12.25 -11.48
N PRO A 9 -3.48 12.60 -12.75
CA PRO A 9 -4.44 13.27 -13.62
C PRO A 9 -5.74 12.45 -13.78
N GLY A 10 -6.88 13.14 -13.87
CA GLY A 10 -8.19 12.49 -14.07
C GLY A 10 -8.97 12.15 -12.81
N TYR A 11 -8.40 12.37 -11.62
CA TYR A 11 -9.02 12.08 -10.33
C TYR A 11 -9.14 13.34 -9.45
N PRO A 12 -9.98 14.32 -9.81
CA PRO A 12 -10.06 15.60 -9.10
C PRO A 12 -10.69 15.48 -7.70
N ASP A 13 -11.49 14.45 -7.46
CA ASP A 13 -12.27 14.26 -6.25
C ASP A 13 -12.55 12.76 -5.97
N GLN A 14 -13.26 12.51 -4.87
CA GLN A 14 -13.64 11.16 -4.43
C GLN A 14 -14.71 10.52 -5.32
N ASP A 15 -15.50 11.30 -6.04
CA ASP A 15 -16.53 10.76 -6.93
C ASP A 15 -15.86 10.15 -8.17
N ALA A 16 -14.86 10.82 -8.74
CA ALA A 16 -14.04 10.28 -9.83
C ALA A 16 -13.27 9.01 -9.40
N LEU A 17 -12.82 8.92 -8.15
CA LEU A 17 -12.26 7.68 -7.62
C LEU A 17 -13.30 6.57 -7.51
N ARG A 18 -14.52 6.91 -7.08
CA ARG A 18 -15.60 5.95 -6.90
C ARG A 18 -15.93 5.25 -8.21
N GLU A 19 -16.00 6.02 -9.30
CA GLU A 19 -16.24 5.46 -10.63
C GLU A 19 -15.21 4.39 -11.04
N GLN A 20 -13.96 4.48 -10.56
CA GLN A 20 -12.91 3.51 -10.93
C GLN A 20 -12.72 2.38 -9.92
N LEU A 21 -12.98 2.66 -8.63
CA LEU A 21 -12.66 1.73 -7.55
C LEU A 21 -13.89 1.05 -6.92
N GLN A 22 -15.13 1.48 -7.22
CA GLN A 22 -16.29 0.96 -6.51
C GLN A 22 -16.40 -0.56 -6.60
N VAL A 23 -16.30 -1.12 -7.82
CA VAL A 23 -16.39 -2.56 -8.04
C VAL A 23 -15.32 -3.34 -7.25
N PRO A 24 -14.00 -3.09 -7.40
CA PRO A 24 -13.02 -3.83 -6.60
C PRO A 24 -13.16 -3.59 -5.09
N LEU A 25 -13.65 -2.41 -4.66
CA LEU A 25 -13.90 -2.14 -3.24
C LEU A 25 -15.11 -2.90 -2.69
N ASP A 26 -16.12 -3.20 -3.51
CA ASP A 26 -17.28 -4.01 -3.12
C ASP A 26 -16.88 -5.46 -2.82
N TYR A 27 -15.80 -5.94 -3.45
CA TYR A 27 -15.27 -7.30 -3.29
C TYR A 27 -13.97 -7.38 -2.50
N GLN A 28 -13.54 -6.29 -1.86
CA GLN A 28 -12.27 -6.22 -1.13
C GLN A 28 -12.12 -7.26 -0.02
N ASP A 29 -13.23 -7.81 0.47
CA ASP A 29 -13.22 -8.87 1.49
C ASP A 29 -12.71 -10.22 0.97
N ASN A 30 -12.74 -10.41 -0.36
CA ASN A 30 -12.20 -11.59 -1.03
C ASN A 30 -10.70 -11.48 -1.35
N PHE A 31 -10.11 -10.29 -1.19
CA PHE A 31 -8.70 -10.06 -1.52
C PHE A 31 -7.77 -10.57 -0.43
N GLY A 32 -6.55 -10.95 -0.84
CA GLY A 32 -5.45 -11.14 0.09
C GLY A 32 -5.15 -9.83 0.81
N LYS A 33 -4.95 -9.88 2.13
CA LYS A 33 -4.72 -8.70 2.96
C LYS A 33 -3.38 -8.83 3.67
N LEU A 34 -2.52 -7.84 3.47
CA LEU A 34 -1.19 -7.75 4.08
C LEU A 34 -1.02 -6.39 4.74
N ALA A 35 -0.27 -6.38 5.84
CA ALA A 35 0.23 -5.15 6.44
C ALA A 35 1.75 -5.23 6.59
N SER A 36 2.39 -4.08 6.68
CA SER A 36 3.81 -4.04 7.05
C SER A 36 4.02 -4.79 8.37
N PRO A 37 5.06 -5.63 8.48
CA PRO A 37 5.40 -6.32 9.73
C PRO A 37 5.84 -5.34 10.83
N CYS A 38 6.03 -4.06 10.50
CA CYS A 38 6.27 -3.00 11.48
C CYS A 38 4.97 -2.46 12.09
N ASP A 39 3.82 -2.74 11.49
CA ASP A 39 2.48 -2.29 11.90
C ASP A 39 1.78 -3.30 12.82
N THR A 40 2.49 -3.76 13.86
CA THR A 40 2.02 -4.81 14.79
C THR A 40 1.06 -4.31 15.87
N THR A 41 0.72 -3.02 15.88
CA THR A 41 -0.12 -2.38 16.90
C THR A 41 -1.27 -1.60 16.27
N TYR A 42 -2.32 -2.33 15.90
CA TYR A 42 -3.69 -1.83 16.04
C TYR A 42 -4.24 -2.46 17.32
N SER A 43 -4.03 -1.81 18.46
CA SER A 43 -4.43 -2.33 19.77
C SER A 43 -5.90 -2.01 20.13
N GLN A 44 -6.68 -1.47 19.19
CA GLN A 44 -8.06 -1.04 19.43
C GLN A 44 -9.11 -1.91 18.73
N THR A 45 -8.69 -2.84 17.87
CA THR A 45 -9.55 -3.85 17.24
C THR A 45 -8.79 -5.17 17.25
N ASP A 46 -9.47 -6.29 17.55
CA ASP A 46 -8.88 -7.64 17.46
C ASP A 46 -8.38 -8.00 16.04
N ASN A 47 -8.70 -7.15 15.06
CA ASN A 47 -8.29 -7.21 13.67
C ASN A 47 -7.08 -6.29 13.43
N GLY A 48 -6.03 -6.79 12.79
CA GLY A 48 -4.83 -6.02 12.46
C GLY A 48 -5.09 -4.96 11.39
N LEU A 49 -4.12 -4.07 11.13
CA LEU A 49 -4.22 -3.01 10.11
C LEU A 49 -4.66 -3.55 8.74
N ALA A 50 -4.22 -4.76 8.39
CA ALA A 50 -4.53 -5.43 7.13
C ALA A 50 -6.04 -5.65 6.92
N ASP A 51 -6.79 -5.88 7.99
CA ASP A 51 -8.19 -6.30 7.95
C ASP A 51 -9.18 -5.13 7.99
N ILE A 52 -8.71 -3.93 8.29
CA ILE A 52 -9.56 -2.73 8.23
C ILE A 52 -9.93 -2.52 6.76
N PRO A 53 -11.20 -2.36 6.38
CA PRO A 53 -11.58 -2.15 4.98
C PRO A 53 -11.06 -0.79 4.48
N ILE A 54 -10.89 -0.67 3.17
CA ILE A 54 -10.70 0.61 2.50
C ILE A 54 -12.06 1.30 2.41
N ASP A 55 -12.17 2.49 2.99
CA ASP A 55 -13.30 3.39 2.80
C ASP A 55 -12.91 4.49 1.82
N ILE A 56 -13.58 4.57 0.68
CA ILE A 56 -13.28 5.58 -0.33
C ILE A 56 -13.44 7.01 0.21
N ASN A 57 -14.34 7.21 1.17
CA ASN A 57 -14.60 8.52 1.75
C ASN A 57 -13.51 8.96 2.72
N SER A 58 -12.64 8.03 3.16
CA SER A 58 -11.47 8.35 3.99
C SER A 58 -10.19 8.52 3.17
N ILE A 59 -10.22 8.23 1.86
CA ILE A 59 -9.09 8.46 0.95
C ILE A 59 -8.89 9.97 0.77
N ASP A 60 -7.74 10.47 1.19
CA ASP A 60 -7.38 11.89 1.13
C ASP A 60 -6.27 12.19 0.13
N ARG A 61 -5.48 11.19 -0.28
CA ARG A 61 -4.44 11.33 -1.31
C ARG A 61 -4.43 10.17 -2.27
N VAL A 62 -4.13 10.46 -3.54
CA VAL A 62 -3.91 9.44 -4.57
C VAL A 62 -2.54 9.68 -5.19
N TYR A 63 -1.67 8.68 -5.15
CA TYR A 63 -0.29 8.75 -5.65
C TYR A 63 -0.11 8.01 -6.96
N HIS A 64 -0.87 6.93 -7.18
CA HIS A 64 -0.85 6.16 -8.41
C HIS A 64 -2.23 5.57 -8.69
N MET A 65 -2.60 5.53 -9.96
CA MET A 65 -3.78 4.83 -10.45
C MET A 65 -3.50 4.35 -11.87
N ASN A 66 -3.70 3.07 -12.09
CA ASN A 66 -3.62 2.45 -13.40
C ASN A 66 -4.80 1.48 -13.53
N ARG A 67 -5.69 1.74 -14.48
CA ARG A 67 -6.80 0.86 -14.83
C ARG A 67 -6.69 0.52 -16.31
N TYR A 68 -6.69 -0.76 -16.62
CA TYR A 68 -6.69 -1.23 -18.01
C TYR A 68 -7.46 -2.53 -18.13
N GLU A 69 -8.03 -2.74 -19.31
CA GLU A 69 -8.66 -4.00 -19.69
C GLU A 69 -7.64 -4.84 -20.46
N ASP A 70 -7.52 -6.12 -20.12
CA ASP A 70 -6.66 -7.05 -20.84
C ASP A 70 -7.38 -7.69 -22.04
N ASN A 71 -6.66 -8.55 -22.79
CA ASN A 71 -7.22 -9.20 -23.98
C ASN A 71 -8.31 -10.25 -23.67
N ASN A 72 -8.50 -10.60 -22.40
CA ASN A 72 -9.51 -11.54 -21.93
C ASN A 72 -10.72 -10.81 -21.30
N TYR A 73 -10.83 -9.49 -21.49
CA TYR A 73 -11.87 -8.64 -20.90
C TYR A 73 -11.78 -8.54 -19.36
N ASN A 74 -10.64 -8.90 -18.76
CA ASN A 74 -10.42 -8.66 -17.35
C ASN A 74 -9.97 -7.23 -17.14
N ILE A 75 -10.60 -6.56 -16.19
CA ILE A 75 -10.21 -5.24 -15.72
C ILE A 75 -9.20 -5.41 -14.62
N ASN A 76 -8.04 -4.81 -14.84
CA ASN A 76 -6.95 -4.76 -13.90
C ASN A 76 -6.85 -3.34 -13.34
N VAL A 77 -6.83 -3.24 -12.02
CA VAL A 77 -6.71 -2.00 -11.27
C VAL A 77 -5.49 -2.11 -10.36
N GLU A 78 -4.56 -1.17 -10.51
CA GLU A 78 -3.45 -0.94 -9.59
C GLU A 78 -3.58 0.48 -9.04
N SER A 79 -3.67 0.61 -7.73
CA SER A 79 -3.95 1.89 -7.09
C SER A 79 -3.15 2.06 -5.81
N CYS A 80 -2.55 3.23 -5.65
CA CYS A 80 -1.73 3.60 -4.49
C CYS A 80 -2.24 4.92 -3.92
N PHE A 81 -2.76 4.88 -2.70
CA PHE A 81 -3.43 6.04 -2.08
C PHE A 81 -3.18 6.09 -0.57
N ARG A 82 -3.54 7.22 0.05
CA ARG A 82 -3.55 7.39 1.51
C ARG A 82 -4.99 7.53 1.98
N GLN A 83 -5.30 6.89 3.09
CA GLN A 83 -6.59 7.01 3.74
C GLN A 83 -6.44 7.31 5.24
N ASP A 84 -7.49 7.89 5.80
CA ASP A 84 -7.61 8.17 7.22
C ASP A 84 -8.25 6.99 7.94
N ILE A 85 -7.52 6.42 8.90
CA ILE A 85 -8.04 5.38 9.79
C ILE A 85 -7.90 5.87 11.23
N GLY A 86 -9.01 6.36 11.79
CA GLY A 86 -8.98 7.09 13.05
C GLY A 86 -8.12 8.35 12.94
N ASP A 87 -7.14 8.49 13.83
CA ASP A 87 -6.19 9.61 13.83
C ASP A 87 -4.92 9.32 12.99
N GLN A 88 -4.87 8.20 12.27
CA GLN A 88 -3.68 7.74 11.57
C GLN A 88 -3.83 7.83 10.06
N LYS A 89 -2.76 8.28 9.41
CA LYS A 89 -2.60 8.22 7.95
C LYS A 89 -2.06 6.85 7.56
N VAL A 90 -2.78 6.16 6.69
CA VAL A 90 -2.43 4.80 6.23
C VAL A 90 -2.29 4.80 4.72
N PHE A 91 -1.13 4.36 4.26
CA PHE A 91 -0.85 4.16 2.84
C PHE A 91 -1.31 2.78 2.42
N CYS A 92 -2.03 2.71 1.31
CA CYS A 92 -2.63 1.50 0.79
C CYS A 92 -2.25 1.32 -0.67
N GLU A 93 -1.79 0.13 -1.00
CA GLU A 93 -1.73 -0.36 -2.37
C GLU A 93 -2.85 -1.39 -2.53
N MET A 94 -3.65 -1.25 -3.58
CA MET A 94 -4.65 -2.23 -3.97
C MET A 94 -4.40 -2.62 -5.41
N ILE A 95 -4.23 -3.93 -5.62
CA ILE A 95 -4.18 -4.57 -6.93
C ILE A 95 -5.41 -5.47 -7.02
N ALA A 96 -6.18 -5.32 -8.08
CA ALA A 96 -7.36 -6.14 -8.33
C ALA A 96 -7.42 -6.53 -9.81
N SER A 97 -7.84 -7.76 -10.09
CA SER A 97 -8.21 -8.24 -11.42
C SER A 97 -9.60 -8.83 -11.35
N TYR A 98 -10.51 -8.42 -12.24
CA TYR A 98 -11.88 -8.92 -12.25
C TYR A 98 -12.54 -8.84 -13.62
N ASN A 99 -13.52 -9.70 -13.88
CA ASN A 99 -14.35 -9.68 -15.08
C ASN A 99 -15.68 -8.96 -14.80
N GLU A 100 -15.99 -7.87 -15.51
CA GLU A 100 -17.27 -7.14 -15.36
C GLU A 100 -18.47 -7.90 -15.96
N ASN A 101 -18.24 -8.94 -16.77
CA ASN A 101 -19.29 -9.61 -17.55
C ASN A 101 -19.95 -10.81 -16.86
N ASP A 102 -19.45 -11.27 -15.70
CA ASP A 102 -20.05 -12.38 -14.96
C ASP A 102 -21.10 -11.86 -13.97
N GLU A 103 -22.38 -12.00 -14.33
CA GLU A 103 -23.53 -11.47 -13.58
C GLU A 103 -23.80 -12.22 -12.25
N ASP A 104 -23.20 -13.40 -12.04
CA ASP A 104 -23.60 -14.31 -10.95
C ASP A 104 -22.54 -14.57 -9.87
N GLU A 105 -21.23 -14.41 -10.15
CA GLU A 105 -20.15 -14.52 -9.15
C GLU A 105 -19.00 -13.59 -9.54
N PHE A 106 -18.48 -12.80 -8.59
CA PHE A 106 -17.25 -12.03 -8.84
C PHE A 106 -16.07 -13.00 -8.98
N GLU A 107 -15.72 -13.30 -10.23
CA GLU A 107 -14.46 -13.93 -10.56
C GLU A 107 -13.37 -12.85 -10.58
N GLY A 108 -12.86 -12.54 -9.40
CA GLY A 108 -11.75 -11.61 -9.28
C GLY A 108 -10.82 -11.94 -8.12
N ASP A 109 -9.54 -11.68 -8.34
CA ASP A 109 -8.51 -11.78 -7.32
C ASP A 109 -7.94 -10.40 -7.02
N GLY A 110 -7.25 -10.31 -5.89
CA GLY A 110 -6.64 -9.06 -5.51
C GLY A 110 -5.79 -9.17 -4.27
N MET A 111 -4.99 -8.12 -4.07
CA MET A 111 -4.13 -7.94 -2.93
C MET A 111 -4.28 -6.51 -2.43
N ILE A 112 -4.45 -6.37 -1.12
CA ILE A 112 -4.40 -5.09 -0.42
C ILE A 112 -3.19 -5.12 0.52
N TYR A 113 -2.29 -4.17 0.33
CA TYR A 113 -1.17 -3.93 1.24
C TYR A 113 -1.36 -2.60 1.95
N LYS A 114 -1.22 -2.61 3.29
CA LYS A 114 -1.35 -1.40 4.13
C LYS A 114 -0.13 -1.16 4.99
N THR A 115 0.23 0.11 5.14
CA THR A 115 1.32 0.51 6.05
C THR A 115 1.15 1.94 6.52
N LYS A 116 1.65 2.25 7.72
CA LYS A 116 1.72 3.64 8.22
C LYS A 116 2.96 4.38 7.71
N TYR A 117 3.89 3.65 7.10
CA TYR A 117 5.22 4.16 6.77
C TYR A 117 5.37 4.40 5.27
N PRO A 118 5.60 5.65 4.82
CA PRO A 118 5.66 6.01 3.40
C PRO A 118 6.84 5.37 2.66
N THR A 119 8.00 5.20 3.31
CA THR A 119 9.12 4.47 2.69
C THR A 119 8.80 2.99 2.50
N PHE A 120 8.16 2.33 3.47
CA PHE A 120 7.74 0.93 3.30
C PHE A 120 6.69 0.79 2.21
N PHE A 121 5.77 1.75 2.11
CA PHE A 121 4.77 1.80 1.07
C PHE A 121 5.41 1.86 -0.32
N LEU A 122 6.29 2.85 -0.53
CA LEU A 122 6.97 3.05 -1.80
C LEU A 122 7.84 1.84 -2.18
N ASN A 123 8.57 1.30 -1.21
CA ASN A 123 9.47 0.17 -1.41
C ASN A 123 8.72 -1.13 -1.72
N ASN A 124 7.62 -1.41 -1.02
CA ASN A 124 6.87 -2.66 -1.23
C ASN A 124 5.86 -2.57 -2.37
N SER A 125 5.65 -1.39 -2.95
CA SER A 125 4.79 -1.25 -4.11
C SER A 125 5.23 -2.15 -5.26
N SER A 126 4.24 -2.78 -5.88
CA SER A 126 4.35 -3.64 -7.05
C SER A 126 4.60 -2.86 -8.36
N SER A 127 4.44 -1.54 -8.34
CA SER A 127 4.58 -0.68 -9.52
C SER A 127 5.99 -0.73 -10.14
N THR A 128 6.08 -0.32 -11.40
CA THR A 128 7.37 -0.17 -12.10
C THR A 128 8.27 0.87 -11.43
N GLU A 129 9.58 0.80 -11.65
CA GLU A 129 10.52 1.79 -11.08
C GLU A 129 10.23 3.23 -11.53
N GLU A 130 9.76 3.42 -12.77
CA GLU A 130 9.30 4.72 -13.25
C GLU A 130 8.13 5.25 -12.41
N LYS A 131 7.13 4.38 -12.15
CA LYS A 131 5.97 4.74 -11.32
C LYS A 131 6.33 4.95 -9.86
N LYS A 132 7.28 4.18 -9.33
CA LYS A 132 7.83 4.44 -7.99
C LYS A 132 8.50 5.80 -7.92
N GLU A 133 9.23 6.24 -8.94
CA GLU A 133 9.86 7.56 -8.92
C GLU A 133 8.82 8.71 -9.01
N GLU A 134 7.75 8.53 -9.79
CA GLU A 134 6.60 9.44 -9.79
C GLU A 134 5.94 9.50 -8.39
N MET A 135 5.69 8.34 -7.77
CA MET A 135 5.13 8.24 -6.43
C MET A 135 6.05 8.86 -5.37
N ARG A 136 7.38 8.67 -5.49
CA ARG A 136 8.37 9.31 -4.61
C ARG A 136 8.26 10.82 -4.65
N SER A 137 8.18 11.37 -5.86
CA SER A 137 7.99 12.81 -6.08
C SER A 137 6.67 13.29 -5.49
N ALA A 138 5.59 12.55 -5.67
CA ALA A 138 4.27 12.86 -5.12
C ALA A 138 4.26 12.83 -3.57
N LEU A 139 4.85 11.81 -2.95
CA LEU A 139 5.01 11.69 -1.50
C LEU A 139 5.85 12.84 -0.92
N THR A 140 6.93 13.20 -1.62
CA THR A 140 7.78 14.36 -1.23
C THR A 140 7.00 15.67 -1.31
N ASN A 141 6.23 15.86 -2.38
CA ASN A 141 5.35 17.04 -2.54
C ASN A 141 4.20 17.07 -1.52
N ASP A 142 3.86 15.91 -0.94
CA ASP A 142 2.88 15.78 0.14
C ASP A 142 3.49 16.01 1.53
N GLY A 143 4.80 16.25 1.61
CA GLY A 143 5.52 16.55 2.84
C GLY A 143 6.18 15.34 3.52
N TYR A 144 6.11 14.16 2.92
CA TYR A 144 6.81 12.98 3.45
C TYR A 144 8.25 12.96 2.98
N ARG A 145 9.14 12.46 3.84
CA ARG A 145 10.46 12.04 3.42
C ARG A 145 10.32 10.59 2.94
N VAL A 146 11.03 10.23 1.88
CA VAL A 146 10.98 8.88 1.30
C VAL A 146 12.35 8.56 0.73
N GLY A 147 13.12 7.74 1.47
CA GLY A 147 14.50 7.46 1.13
C GLY A 147 15.15 6.42 2.06
N PRO A 148 16.34 5.92 1.68
CA PRO A 148 17.05 4.88 2.44
C PRO A 148 17.45 5.32 3.86
N GLU A 149 17.45 6.63 4.15
CA GLU A 149 17.90 7.20 5.43
C GLU A 149 16.79 7.31 6.49
N GLU A 150 15.53 6.98 6.18
CA GLU A 150 14.38 7.09 7.09
C GLU A 150 14.42 6.17 8.32
N THR A 151 15.47 5.36 8.47
CA THR A 151 15.75 4.63 9.71
C THR A 151 15.61 5.50 10.96
N HIS A 152 15.93 6.80 10.88
CA HIS A 152 16.00 7.71 12.03
C HIS A 152 14.64 8.11 12.65
N GLU A 153 13.59 8.35 11.87
CA GLU A 153 12.29 8.78 12.45
C GLU A 153 11.57 7.64 13.20
N TYR A 154 11.78 6.39 12.79
CA TYR A 154 11.37 5.23 13.57
C TYR A 154 12.11 5.15 14.93
N MET A 155 13.35 5.64 15.01
CA MET A 155 14.17 5.55 16.24
C MET A 155 13.74 6.56 17.32
N GLU A 156 13.23 7.73 16.95
CA GLU A 156 12.94 8.80 17.92
C GLU A 156 11.61 8.58 18.68
N GLY A 157 10.61 7.96 18.04
CA GLY A 157 9.29 7.76 18.65
C GLY A 157 9.14 6.52 19.54
N ASN A 158 10.07 5.55 19.46
CA ASN A 158 9.88 4.19 19.97
C ASN A 158 10.87 3.78 21.08
N THR A 159 11.36 4.71 21.90
CA THR A 159 12.40 4.48 22.93
C THR A 159 11.95 3.74 24.21
N SER A 160 10.71 3.23 24.27
CA SER A 160 10.30 2.37 25.40
C SER A 160 10.77 0.93 25.17
N TYR A 161 11.32 0.30 26.22
CA TYR A 161 11.93 -1.04 26.22
C TYR A 161 11.06 -2.19 25.64
N GLY A 162 9.76 -1.97 25.38
CA GLY A 162 8.85 -2.93 24.72
C GLY A 162 8.94 -2.95 23.18
N ASN A 163 9.59 -1.96 22.55
CA ASN A 163 9.64 -1.82 21.09
C ASN A 163 10.83 -2.50 20.41
N ASN A 164 11.71 -3.17 21.16
CA ASN A 164 12.93 -3.75 20.58
C ASN A 164 12.62 -4.84 19.53
N VAL A 165 11.52 -5.58 19.67
CA VAL A 165 11.11 -6.59 18.69
C VAL A 165 10.61 -5.94 17.40
N GLN A 166 9.76 -4.91 17.49
CA GLN A 166 9.29 -4.16 16.33
C GLN A 166 10.45 -3.41 15.64
N HIS A 167 11.39 -2.90 16.44
CA HIS A 167 12.63 -2.29 15.97
C HIS A 167 13.48 -3.30 15.20
N LEU A 168 13.72 -4.48 15.76
CA LEU A 168 14.44 -5.54 15.07
C LEU A 168 13.72 -6.00 13.81
N GLN A 169 12.38 -6.12 13.83
CA GLN A 169 11.57 -6.44 12.64
C GLN A 169 11.71 -5.37 11.57
N PHE A 170 11.66 -4.09 11.94
CA PHE A 170 11.86 -2.95 11.05
C PHE A 170 13.26 -2.94 10.44
N LEU A 171 14.32 -3.04 11.26
CA LEU A 171 15.70 -3.09 10.77
C LEU A 171 15.95 -4.31 9.89
N THR A 172 15.40 -5.48 10.26
CA THR A 172 15.54 -6.71 9.48
C THR A 172 14.82 -6.60 8.15
N HIS A 173 13.59 -6.06 8.12
CA HIS A 173 12.87 -5.83 6.87
C HIS A 173 13.58 -4.81 5.99
N ASN A 174 14.02 -3.69 6.56
CA ASN A 174 14.73 -2.66 5.82
C ASN A 174 16.06 -3.20 5.27
N ALA A 175 16.80 -4.01 6.05
CA ALA A 175 18.01 -4.68 5.58
C ALA A 175 17.71 -5.69 4.46
N ILE A 176 16.77 -6.62 4.65
CA ILE A 176 16.39 -7.59 3.59
C ILE A 176 15.99 -6.85 2.31
N TYR A 177 15.26 -5.74 2.45
CA TYR A 177 14.81 -4.95 1.33
C TYR A 177 15.97 -4.26 0.60
N ASN A 178 16.81 -3.51 1.33
CA ASN A 178 17.95 -2.80 0.74
C ASN A 178 18.95 -3.74 0.04
N TYR A 179 19.02 -4.99 0.50
CA TYR A 179 19.91 -6.01 -0.06
C TYR A 179 19.17 -7.10 -0.88
N LYS A 180 17.90 -6.88 -1.26
CA LYS A 180 17.06 -7.91 -1.92
C LYS A 180 17.69 -8.46 -3.20
N HIS A 181 18.34 -7.60 -4.00
CA HIS A 181 19.05 -8.01 -5.21
C HIS A 181 20.25 -8.93 -4.91
N GLU A 182 20.97 -8.68 -3.82
CA GLU A 182 22.10 -9.50 -3.37
C GLU A 182 21.62 -10.82 -2.75
N LEU A 183 20.52 -10.78 -1.99
CA LEU A 183 19.91 -11.98 -1.39
C LEU A 183 19.32 -12.92 -2.45
N ASN A 184 18.65 -12.37 -3.46
CA ASN A 184 18.10 -13.17 -4.57
C ASN A 184 19.20 -13.83 -5.42
N SER A 185 20.33 -13.16 -5.62
CA SER A 185 21.48 -13.77 -6.31
C SER A 185 22.17 -14.85 -5.46
N SER A 186 22.07 -14.75 -4.13
CA SER A 186 22.63 -15.71 -3.17
C SER A 186 21.79 -16.99 -3.00
N MET A 187 20.48 -16.96 -3.27
CA MET A 187 19.63 -18.18 -3.22
C MET A 187 20.07 -19.25 -4.24
N ASN A 188 20.72 -18.85 -5.33
CA ASN A 188 21.32 -19.79 -6.30
C ASN A 188 22.65 -20.42 -5.82
N MET A 189 23.14 -20.05 -4.63
CA MET A 189 24.40 -20.54 -4.06
C MET A 189 24.25 -21.32 -2.75
N LEU A 190 23.03 -21.47 -2.23
CA LEU A 190 22.80 -22.31 -1.05
C LEU A 190 22.72 -23.79 -1.50
N PRO A 191 23.50 -24.70 -0.88
CA PRO A 191 23.37 -26.12 -1.18
C PRO A 191 21.98 -26.60 -0.76
N GLY A 192 21.28 -27.26 -1.68
CA GLY A 192 19.98 -27.90 -1.44
C GLY A 192 20.07 -29.10 -0.51
#